data_AF-E4RIH3-F1
#
_entry.id   AF-E4RIH3-F1
#
_cell.length_a   1.000
_cell.length_b   1.000
_cell.length_c   1.000
_cell.angle_alpha   90.00
_cell.angle_beta   90.00
_cell.angle_gamma   90.00
#
_symmetry.space_group_name_H-M   'P 1'
#
loop_
_entity.id
_entity.type
_entity.pdbx_description
1 polymer ?
#
loop_
_entity_poly.entity_id
_entity_poly.type
_entity_poly.pdbx_seq_one_letter_code
_entity_poly.pdbx_strand_id
1 'polypeptide(L)'
;MKEQEEFNQFREKMDKIILEEGDLNTRRFFNLDNSVYQTGELSSKYKELLGLTASLVLRCDDCIRYHLINAAEAGWTKKEIYEALNVGLIVGGSIVIPHLRRAAEILEKFDFNSEFKTETKNSNNKLTEVKKYQLYTDGACSGNPGPGGYAALILENDNQELEEISGSEEDTTNNRMELKAVIEGLKRVPKGSSVELFSDSTYVLKGLSKWIKTWKSNGWKTASKKNVANKDLWQHLDKLISDYKLEFQKVKGHSGDEYNEKVDSLAKKEIKKD
;
A
#
# COMPACT_ATOMS: atom_id res chain seq x y z
N MET A 1 -1.07 2.65 27.87
CA MET A 1 -1.96 1.71 27.14
C MET A 1 -3.42 2.15 27.20
N LYS A 2 -4.11 2.12 28.35
CA LYS A 2 -5.55 2.46 28.42
C LYS A 2 -5.92 3.84 27.86
N GLU A 3 -5.16 4.89 28.18
CA GLU A 3 -5.43 6.27 27.71
C GLU A 3 -5.08 6.48 26.21
N GLN A 4 -4.24 5.63 25.63
CA GLN A 4 -3.94 5.60 24.18
C GLN A 4 -5.05 4.87 23.43
N GLU A 5 -5.46 3.71 23.93
CA GLU A 5 -6.59 2.94 23.39
C GLU A 5 -7.88 3.76 23.43
N GLU A 6 -8.17 4.45 24.53
CA GLU A 6 -9.34 5.33 24.66
C GLU A 6 -9.30 6.48 23.63
N PHE A 7 -8.13 7.08 23.39
CA PHE A 7 -7.98 8.13 22.39
C PHE A 7 -8.18 7.61 20.96
N ASN A 8 -7.57 6.48 20.62
CA ASN A 8 -7.72 5.86 19.30
C ASN A 8 -9.16 5.42 19.05
N GLN A 9 -9.82 4.81 20.04
CA GLN A 9 -11.24 4.43 19.95
C GLN A 9 -12.16 5.64 19.80
N PHE A 10 -11.91 6.72 20.55
CA PHE A 10 -12.68 7.95 20.42
C PHE A 10 -12.55 8.51 19.01
N ARG A 11 -11.32 8.57 18.49
CA ARG A 11 -11.03 9.04 17.15
C ARG A 11 -11.71 8.22 16.06
N GLU A 12 -11.53 6.91 16.05
CA GLU A 12 -12.16 6.03 15.05
C GLU A 12 -13.68 6.18 15.04
N LYS A 13 -14.29 6.28 16.23
CA LYS A 13 -15.72 6.51 16.38
C LYS A 13 -16.15 7.85 15.77
N MET A 14 -15.42 8.92 16.04
CA MET A 14 -15.75 10.25 15.51
C MET A 14 -15.50 10.35 14.00
N ASP A 15 -14.40 9.78 13.51
CA ASP A 15 -14.06 9.75 12.08
C ASP A 15 -15.16 9.03 11.30
N LYS A 16 -15.69 7.91 11.83
CA LYS A 16 -16.84 7.21 11.23
C LYS A 16 -18.07 8.11 11.11
N ILE A 17 -18.46 8.79 12.19
CA ILE A 17 -19.62 9.71 12.19
C ILE A 17 -19.41 10.83 11.17
N ILE A 18 -18.22 11.44 11.14
CA ILE A 18 -17.90 12.54 10.24
C ILE A 18 -17.94 12.09 8.77
N LEU A 19 -17.48 10.88 8.45
CA LEU A 19 -17.46 10.35 7.09
C LEU A 19 -18.84 9.87 6.61
N GLU A 20 -19.69 9.39 7.53
CA GLU A 20 -21.08 9.00 7.28
C GLU A 20 -21.96 10.23 6.99
N GLU A 21 -21.90 11.24 7.85
CA GLU A 21 -22.68 12.49 7.70
C GLU A 21 -22.06 13.46 6.68
N GLY A 22 -20.77 13.30 6.39
CA GLY A 22 -20.00 14.19 5.54
C GLY A 22 -20.39 14.14 4.06
N ASP A 23 -20.15 15.26 3.38
CA ASP A 23 -20.34 15.36 1.94
C ASP A 23 -19.12 14.79 1.17
N LEU A 24 -19.13 14.93 -0.15
CA LEU A 24 -18.00 14.50 -0.99
C LEU A 24 -16.69 15.23 -0.63
N ASN A 25 -16.75 16.48 -0.19
CA ASN A 25 -15.57 17.27 0.14
C ASN A 25 -14.95 16.79 1.45
N THR A 26 -15.76 16.51 2.46
CA THR A 26 -15.31 15.92 3.73
C THR A 26 -14.53 14.62 3.46
N ARG A 27 -15.10 13.69 2.69
CA ARG A 27 -14.43 12.43 2.33
C ARG A 27 -13.13 12.64 1.56
N ARG A 28 -13.08 13.62 0.64
CA ARG A 28 -11.85 13.92 -0.11
C ARG A 28 -10.76 14.47 0.80
N PHE A 29 -11.10 15.35 1.73
CA PHE A 29 -10.13 15.95 2.64
C PHE A 29 -9.52 14.89 3.57
N PHE A 30 -10.32 14.03 4.18
CA PHE A 30 -9.83 12.92 5.02
C PHE A 30 -8.93 11.95 4.25
N ASN A 31 -9.26 11.67 2.99
CA ASN A 31 -8.40 10.84 2.13
C ASN A 31 -7.05 11.52 1.85
N LEU A 32 -7.04 12.84 1.62
CA LEU A 32 -5.80 13.59 1.41
C LEU A 32 -4.92 13.56 2.66
N ASP A 33 -5.52 13.85 3.82
CA ASP A 33 -4.85 13.81 5.13
C ASP A 33 -4.20 12.45 5.37
N ASN A 34 -4.96 11.36 5.25
CA ASN A 34 -4.42 10.01 5.40
C ASN A 34 -3.33 9.67 4.37
N SER A 35 -3.50 10.11 3.11
CA SER A 35 -2.54 9.81 2.05
C SER A 35 -1.20 10.51 2.23
N VAL A 36 -1.17 11.70 2.83
CA VAL A 36 0.06 12.50 2.91
C VAL A 36 1.09 11.84 3.81
N TYR A 37 0.65 11.13 4.86
CA TYR A 37 1.50 10.41 5.83
C TYR A 37 1.92 9.01 5.38
N GLN A 38 1.39 8.49 4.27
CA GLN A 38 1.84 7.21 3.71
C GLN A 38 3.29 7.32 3.22
N THR A 39 4.07 6.24 3.34
CA THR A 39 5.44 6.17 2.81
C THR A 39 5.48 6.48 1.32
N GLY A 40 6.36 7.40 0.95
CA GLY A 40 6.80 7.66 -0.42
C GLY A 40 8.32 7.88 -0.41
N GLU A 41 8.82 8.92 -1.07
CA GLU A 41 10.25 9.30 -0.98
C GLU A 41 10.70 9.60 0.45
N LEU A 42 9.80 10.21 1.24
CA LEU A 42 9.92 10.25 2.70
C LEU A 42 9.08 9.12 3.29
N SER A 43 9.69 8.36 4.20
CA SER A 43 8.95 7.33 4.94
C SER A 43 7.89 7.96 5.85
N SER A 44 6.83 7.21 6.14
CA SER A 44 5.81 7.60 7.11
C SER A 44 6.43 8.03 8.44
N LYS A 45 7.45 7.28 8.89
CA LYS A 45 8.25 7.59 10.09
C LYS A 45 8.73 9.05 10.11
N TYR A 46 9.35 9.56 9.04
CA TYR A 46 9.80 10.95 8.99
C TYR A 46 8.65 11.95 8.83
N LYS A 47 7.60 11.58 8.10
CA LYS A 47 6.43 12.44 7.90
C LYS A 47 5.68 12.71 9.21
N GLU A 48 5.61 11.74 10.12
CA GLU A 48 5.05 11.96 11.46
C GLU A 48 5.86 12.96 12.29
N LEU A 49 7.20 12.93 12.23
CA LEU A 49 8.02 13.96 12.89
C LEU A 49 7.83 15.35 12.29
N LEU A 50 7.68 15.44 10.97
CA LEU A 50 7.38 16.70 10.29
C LEU A 50 6.01 17.23 10.73
N GLY A 51 5.00 16.35 10.79
CA GLY A 51 3.67 16.65 11.31
C GLY A 51 3.69 17.11 12.77
N LEU A 52 4.46 16.43 13.62
CA LEU A 52 4.65 16.80 15.02
C LEU A 52 5.24 18.20 15.16
N THR A 53 6.32 18.47 14.43
CA THR A 53 7.01 19.77 14.47
C THR A 53 6.08 20.88 14.00
N ALA A 54 5.37 20.66 12.87
CA ALA A 54 4.39 21.61 12.36
C ALA A 54 3.23 21.85 13.35
N SER A 55 2.71 20.78 13.96
CA SER A 55 1.62 20.84 14.95
C SER A 55 2.01 21.60 16.22
N LEU A 56 3.26 21.45 16.66
CA LEU A 56 3.79 22.21 17.80
C LEU A 56 3.84 23.70 17.50
N VAL A 57 4.33 24.08 16.31
CA VAL A 57 4.39 25.47 15.86
C VAL A 57 2.97 26.04 15.66
N LEU A 58 2.04 25.24 15.15
CA LEU A 58 0.62 25.60 15.05
C LEU A 58 -0.11 25.62 16.39
N ARG A 59 0.53 25.14 17.47
CA ARG A 59 -0.02 25.12 18.83
C ARG A 59 -1.33 24.32 18.95
N CYS A 60 -1.42 23.21 18.22
CA CYS A 60 -2.58 22.32 18.25
C CYS A 60 -2.29 21.09 19.12
N ASP A 61 -2.84 21.02 20.34
CA ASP A 61 -2.57 19.91 21.27
C ASP A 61 -3.07 18.55 20.77
N ASP A 62 -4.23 18.52 20.12
CA ASP A 62 -4.77 17.28 19.55
C ASP A 62 -3.91 16.76 18.39
N CYS A 63 -3.41 17.68 17.55
CA CYS A 63 -2.50 17.34 16.45
C CYS A 63 -1.13 16.88 16.97
N ILE A 64 -0.62 17.55 18.02
CA ILE A 64 0.62 17.13 18.71
C ILE A 64 0.45 15.73 19.29
N ARG A 65 -0.66 15.48 19.99
CA ARG A 65 -0.97 14.16 20.57
C ARG A 65 -1.04 13.09 19.48
N TYR A 66 -1.72 13.36 18.37
CA TYR A 66 -1.80 12.45 17.23
C TYR A 66 -0.42 12.07 16.71
N HIS A 67 0.42 13.05 16.37
CA HIS A 67 1.74 12.77 15.82
C HIS A 67 2.71 12.17 16.83
N LEU A 68 2.57 12.47 18.13
CA LEU A 68 3.37 11.81 19.17
C LEU A 68 3.06 10.31 19.25
N ILE A 69 1.78 9.94 19.20
CA ILE A 69 1.35 8.53 19.23
C ILE A 69 1.88 7.81 17.98
N ASN A 70 1.63 8.37 16.79
CA ASN A 70 2.09 7.75 15.56
C ASN A 70 3.62 7.69 15.45
N ALA A 71 4.34 8.71 15.94
CA ALA A 71 5.80 8.69 15.95
C ALA A 71 6.32 7.59 16.90
N ALA A 72 5.68 7.38 18.04
CA ALA A 72 5.99 6.27 18.95
C ALA A 72 5.79 4.92 18.24
N GLU A 73 4.63 4.73 17.61
CA GLU A 73 4.28 3.50 16.88
C GLU A 73 5.18 3.25 15.67
N ALA A 74 5.67 4.32 15.02
CA ALA A 74 6.67 4.24 13.95
C ALA A 74 8.10 3.93 14.46
N GLY A 75 8.29 3.74 15.77
CA GLY A 75 9.55 3.35 16.37
C GLY A 75 10.54 4.49 16.56
N TRP A 76 10.07 5.72 16.77
CA TRP A 76 10.93 6.79 17.29
C TRP A 76 11.16 6.65 18.78
N THR A 77 12.41 6.82 19.19
CA THR A 77 12.73 6.90 20.61
C THR A 77 12.29 8.24 21.20
N LYS A 78 12.04 8.26 22.50
CA LYS A 78 11.73 9.50 23.23
C LYS A 78 12.78 10.59 23.02
N LYS A 79 14.07 10.23 22.93
CA LYS A 79 15.17 11.17 22.68
C LYS A 79 15.07 11.82 21.29
N GLU A 80 14.85 11.02 20.26
CA GLU A 80 14.68 11.53 18.89
C GLU A 80 13.44 12.43 18.76
N ILE A 81 12.34 12.09 19.45
CA ILE A 81 11.16 12.96 19.51
C ILE A 81 11.48 14.30 20.17
N TYR A 82 12.22 14.30 21.28
CA TYR A 82 12.65 15.56 21.92
C TYR A 82 13.54 16.41 21.01
N GLU A 83 14.38 15.80 20.17
CA GLU A 83 15.16 16.57 19.16
C GLU A 83 14.24 17.27 18.16
N ALA A 84 13.20 16.60 17.65
CA ALA A 84 12.22 17.22 16.77
C ALA A 84 11.40 18.32 17.48
N LEU A 85 10.99 18.10 18.73
CA LEU A 85 10.28 19.11 19.54
C LEU A 85 11.16 20.34 19.79
N ASN A 86 12.48 20.17 19.93
CA ASN A 86 13.43 21.28 20.05
C ASN A 86 13.49 22.11 18.76
N VAL A 87 13.44 21.48 17.58
CA VAL A 87 13.30 22.22 16.31
C VAL A 87 12.03 23.05 16.34
N GLY A 88 10.90 22.48 16.74
CA GLY A 88 9.64 23.22 16.86
C GLY A 88 9.68 24.34 17.92
N LEU A 89 10.41 24.17 19.02
CA LEU A 89 10.65 25.22 20.02
C LEU A 89 11.46 26.40 19.45
N ILE A 90 12.49 26.13 18.65
CA ILE A 90 13.28 27.19 18.01
C ILE A 90 12.45 27.93 16.96
N VAL A 91 11.67 27.21 16.15
CA VAL A 91 10.83 27.81 15.10
C VAL A 91 9.64 28.58 15.69
N GLY A 92 8.98 28.01 16.71
CA GLY A 92 7.77 28.58 17.32
C GLY A 92 8.03 29.55 18.47
N GLY A 93 9.23 29.53 19.07
CA GLY A 93 9.58 30.36 20.23
C GLY A 93 8.89 29.95 21.54
N SER A 94 8.98 30.78 22.57
CA SER A 94 8.51 30.46 23.93
C SER A 94 7.01 30.18 24.03
N ILE A 95 6.21 30.60 23.05
CA ILE A 95 4.75 30.38 23.02
C ILE A 95 4.37 28.91 22.86
N VAL A 96 5.28 28.05 22.39
CA VAL A 96 5.01 26.61 22.29
C VAL A 96 5.25 25.88 23.61
N ILE A 97 5.87 26.51 24.61
CA ILE A 97 6.22 25.88 25.91
C ILE A 97 5.00 25.22 26.60
N PRO A 98 3.80 25.82 26.65
CA PRO A 98 2.62 25.14 27.23
C PRO A 98 2.26 23.84 26.50
N HIS A 99 2.38 23.84 25.17
CA HIS A 99 2.14 22.66 24.33
C HIS A 99 3.25 21.63 24.50
N LEU A 100 4.50 22.08 24.67
CA LEU A 100 5.65 21.23 24.96
C LEU A 100 5.50 20.54 26.33
N ARG A 101 4.93 21.21 27.33
CA ARG A 101 4.64 20.59 28.63
C ARG A 101 3.60 19.48 28.52
N ARG A 102 2.55 19.68 27.71
CA ARG A 102 1.55 18.63 27.43
C ARG A 102 2.15 17.50 26.60
N ALA A 103 2.98 17.81 25.61
CA ALA A 103 3.76 16.82 24.88
C ALA A 103 4.66 16.00 25.82
N ALA A 104 5.32 16.64 26.78
CA ALA A 104 6.14 15.97 27.78
C ALA A 104 5.29 15.07 28.71
N GLU A 105 4.13 15.54 29.17
CA GLU A 105 3.19 14.73 29.96
C GLU A 105 2.77 13.47 29.20
N ILE A 106 2.41 13.62 27.91
CA ILE A 106 2.16 12.50 27.01
C ILE A 106 3.42 11.62 27.01
N LEU A 107 4.59 12.15 26.67
CA LEU A 107 5.83 11.37 26.59
C LEU A 107 6.26 10.62 27.87
N GLU A 108 5.78 11.01 29.05
CA GLU A 108 5.98 10.27 30.32
C GLU A 108 4.98 9.11 30.49
N LYS A 109 3.77 9.25 29.93
CA LYS A 109 2.70 8.25 30.04
C LYS A 109 2.81 7.10 29.03
N PHE A 110 3.59 7.27 27.96
CA PHE A 110 3.83 6.21 26.97
C PHE A 110 5.17 5.53 27.26
N ASP A 111 5.18 4.21 27.14
CA ASP A 111 6.41 3.43 27.28
C ASP A 111 7.20 3.46 25.96
N PHE A 112 8.15 4.39 25.86
CA PHE A 112 9.09 4.49 24.74
C PHE A 112 10.35 3.63 24.94
N ASN A 113 10.45 2.90 26.06
CA ASN A 113 11.64 2.17 26.49
C ASN A 113 11.40 0.67 26.65
N SER A 114 10.22 0.14 26.30
CA SER A 114 10.11 -1.30 26.10
C SER A 114 11.08 -1.66 24.99
N GLU A 115 12.16 -2.36 25.33
CA GLU A 115 12.95 -3.10 24.35
C GLU A 115 11.94 -3.84 23.48
N PHE A 116 11.79 -3.42 22.23
CA PHE A 116 11.14 -4.24 21.22
C PHE A 116 12.08 -5.41 20.98
N LYS A 117 12.05 -6.37 21.90
CA LYS A 117 12.48 -7.73 21.64
C LYS A 117 11.53 -8.24 20.57
N THR A 118 12.09 -8.35 19.37
CA THR A 118 11.69 -9.35 18.39
C THR A 118 11.48 -10.68 19.13
N GLU A 119 10.23 -11.03 19.41
CA GLU A 119 9.66 -12.37 19.35
C GLU A 119 8.22 -12.38 19.87
N THR A 120 7.30 -12.48 18.91
CA THR A 120 6.01 -13.16 18.90
C THR A 120 5.50 -13.72 20.25
N LYS A 121 4.38 -13.17 20.76
CA LYS A 121 3.33 -13.95 21.46
C LYS A 121 1.99 -13.21 21.53
N ASN A 122 1.07 -13.67 20.67
CA ASN A 122 -0.40 -13.74 20.80
C ASN A 122 -1.14 -12.58 21.48
N SER A 123 -1.51 -11.60 20.67
CA SER A 123 -2.62 -10.68 20.89
C SER A 123 -3.90 -11.23 20.25
N ASN A 124 -4.86 -11.66 21.08
CA ASN A 124 -6.26 -11.77 20.68
C ASN A 124 -6.92 -10.39 20.80
N ASN A 125 -6.56 -9.46 19.90
CA ASN A 125 -7.49 -8.68 19.09
C ASN A 125 -6.70 -7.80 18.10
N LYS A 126 -6.99 -8.02 16.82
CA LYS A 126 -6.09 -7.85 15.68
C LYS A 126 -6.42 -6.55 14.94
N LEU A 127 -5.71 -5.45 15.23
CA LEU A 127 -5.54 -4.38 14.26
C LEU A 127 -4.40 -4.84 13.34
N THR A 128 -4.80 -5.26 12.15
CA THR A 128 -3.97 -6.03 11.21
C THR A 128 -2.78 -5.21 10.73
N GLU A 129 -1.57 -5.61 11.13
CA GLU A 129 -0.37 -5.37 10.34
C GLU A 129 -0.72 -5.71 8.89
N VAL A 130 -0.67 -4.71 8.00
CA VAL A 130 -1.03 -4.91 6.60
C VAL A 130 0.05 -5.81 6.02
N LYS A 131 -0.22 -7.12 6.00
CA LYS A 131 0.69 -8.11 5.45
C LYS A 131 1.09 -7.67 4.04
N LYS A 132 2.40 -7.60 3.81
CA LYS A 132 2.97 -7.26 2.53
C LYS A 132 3.35 -8.54 1.79
N TYR A 133 2.96 -8.61 0.53
CA TYR A 133 3.20 -9.72 -0.39
C TYR A 133 3.95 -9.20 -1.61
N GLN A 134 4.80 -10.04 -2.17
CA GLN A 134 5.37 -9.82 -3.50
C GLN A 134 4.62 -10.71 -4.48
N LEU A 135 4.25 -10.16 -5.63
CA LEU A 135 3.51 -10.86 -6.67
C LEU A 135 4.29 -10.74 -7.98
N TYR A 136 4.93 -11.82 -8.40
CA TYR A 136 5.59 -11.92 -9.69
C TYR A 136 4.62 -12.47 -10.73
N THR A 137 4.58 -11.90 -11.92
CA THR A 137 3.60 -12.28 -12.94
C THR A 137 4.19 -12.24 -14.33
N ASP A 138 3.88 -13.26 -15.13
CA ASP A 138 4.23 -13.29 -16.54
C ASP A 138 3.16 -14.01 -17.39
N GLY A 139 3.14 -13.71 -18.68
CA GLY A 139 2.25 -14.29 -19.67
C GLY A 139 2.96 -14.53 -20.99
N ALA A 140 2.74 -15.71 -21.56
CA ALA A 140 3.36 -16.13 -22.81
C ALA A 140 2.31 -16.69 -23.78
N CYS A 141 2.52 -16.53 -25.09
CA CYS A 141 1.68 -17.14 -26.13
C CYS A 141 2.52 -17.71 -27.28
N SER A 142 2.05 -18.83 -27.84
CA SER A 142 2.56 -19.40 -29.09
C SER A 142 1.65 -18.98 -30.25
N GLY A 143 1.90 -17.78 -30.78
CA GLY A 143 1.01 -17.09 -31.71
C GLY A 143 0.29 -15.91 -31.05
N ASN A 144 -0.22 -14.97 -31.83
CA ASN A 144 -0.91 -13.79 -31.30
C ASN A 144 -2.02 -13.30 -32.25
N PRO A 145 -3.23 -13.91 -32.24
CA PRO A 145 -3.71 -14.85 -31.22
C PRO A 145 -3.24 -16.30 -31.40
N GLY A 146 -3.33 -17.10 -30.35
CA GLY A 146 -2.98 -18.53 -30.31
C GLY A 146 -2.99 -19.09 -28.87
N PRO A 147 -2.54 -20.34 -28.67
CA PRO A 147 -2.44 -20.95 -27.35
C PRO A 147 -1.52 -20.14 -26.44
N GLY A 148 -2.00 -19.83 -25.24
CA GLY A 148 -1.32 -18.99 -24.27
C GLY A 148 -1.33 -19.58 -22.87
N GLY A 149 -0.32 -19.22 -22.09
CA GLY A 149 -0.17 -19.56 -20.69
C GLY A 149 0.11 -18.33 -19.86
N TYR A 150 -0.38 -18.31 -18.63
CA TYR A 150 -0.08 -17.28 -17.64
C TYR A 150 0.47 -17.94 -16.38
N ALA A 151 1.29 -17.20 -15.64
CA ALA A 151 1.79 -17.63 -14.35
C ALA A 151 1.95 -16.47 -13.37
N ALA A 152 1.74 -16.76 -12.10
CA ALA A 152 1.96 -15.86 -10.98
C ALA A 152 2.64 -16.62 -9.83
N LEU A 153 3.54 -15.94 -9.13
CA LEU A 153 4.21 -16.44 -7.93
C LEU A 153 3.99 -15.42 -6.80
N ILE A 154 3.52 -15.92 -5.64
CA ILE A 154 3.28 -15.11 -4.45
C ILE A 154 4.35 -15.42 -3.42
N LEU A 155 4.99 -14.37 -2.89
CA LEU A 155 5.92 -14.47 -1.78
C LEU A 155 5.49 -13.61 -0.59
N GLU A 156 5.83 -14.06 0.63
CA GLU A 156 5.76 -13.24 1.84
C GLU A 156 7.05 -12.40 2.01
N ASN A 157 7.08 -11.47 2.98
CA ASN A 157 8.12 -10.45 3.14
C ASN A 157 9.57 -10.97 3.27
N ASP A 158 9.76 -12.22 3.64
CA ASP A 158 11.06 -12.91 3.79
C ASP A 158 11.46 -13.71 2.54
N ASN A 159 10.81 -13.43 1.40
CA ASN A 159 10.94 -14.17 0.14
C ASN A 159 10.56 -15.65 0.27
N GLN A 160 9.75 -16.00 1.27
CA GLN A 160 9.12 -17.32 1.33
C GLN A 160 8.08 -17.43 0.23
N GLU A 161 8.28 -18.37 -0.70
CA GLU A 161 7.28 -18.72 -1.70
C GLU A 161 6.06 -19.36 -1.04
N LEU A 162 4.88 -18.79 -1.30
CA LEU A 162 3.62 -19.26 -0.74
C LEU A 162 2.83 -20.08 -1.74
N GLU A 163 2.72 -19.59 -2.97
CA GLU A 163 1.89 -20.22 -3.98
C GLU A 163 2.36 -19.88 -5.40
N GLU A 164 2.39 -20.90 -6.25
CA GLU A 164 2.51 -20.79 -7.70
C GLU A 164 1.13 -20.99 -8.32
N ILE A 165 0.73 -20.08 -9.19
CA ILE A 165 -0.53 -20.14 -9.93
C ILE A 165 -0.19 -20.12 -11.41
N SER A 166 -0.69 -21.09 -12.17
CA SER A 166 -0.54 -21.13 -13.61
C SER A 166 -1.81 -21.64 -14.28
N GLY A 167 -1.97 -21.32 -15.56
CA GLY A 167 -3.06 -21.83 -16.38
C GLY A 167 -2.90 -21.46 -17.85
N SER A 168 -3.76 -22.00 -18.70
CA SER A 168 -3.71 -21.82 -20.15
C SER A 168 -5.06 -21.41 -20.76
N GLU A 169 -5.01 -20.86 -21.97
CA GLU A 169 -6.15 -20.68 -22.87
C GLU A 169 -5.73 -21.05 -24.31
N GLU A 170 -6.59 -21.77 -25.04
CA GLU A 170 -6.29 -22.22 -26.42
C GLU A 170 -6.24 -21.09 -27.46
N ASP A 171 -7.05 -20.04 -27.28
CA ASP A 171 -7.13 -18.91 -28.22
C ASP A 171 -7.11 -17.58 -27.45
N THR A 172 -5.91 -17.03 -27.30
CA THR A 172 -5.69 -15.83 -26.52
C THR A 172 -4.53 -14.99 -27.06
N THR A 173 -4.10 -13.95 -26.35
CA THR A 173 -3.00 -13.07 -26.75
C THR A 173 -2.03 -12.85 -25.60
N ASN A 174 -0.79 -12.45 -25.89
CA ASN A 174 0.22 -12.22 -24.84
C ASN A 174 -0.28 -11.25 -23.76
N ASN A 175 -0.82 -10.10 -24.20
CA ASN A 175 -1.38 -9.08 -23.32
C ASN A 175 -2.54 -9.59 -22.45
N ARG A 176 -3.33 -10.56 -22.93
CA ARG A 176 -4.40 -11.17 -22.13
C ARG A 176 -3.81 -12.10 -21.07
N MET A 177 -2.80 -12.89 -21.42
CA MET A 177 -2.10 -13.75 -20.46
C MET A 177 -1.39 -12.95 -19.37
N GLU A 178 -0.69 -11.88 -19.74
CA GLU A 178 -0.07 -10.97 -18.77
C GLU A 178 -1.11 -10.38 -17.80
N LEU A 179 -2.29 -9.95 -18.29
CA LEU A 179 -3.36 -9.45 -17.43
C LEU A 179 -3.97 -10.55 -16.55
N LYS A 180 -4.15 -11.75 -17.10
CA LYS A 180 -4.66 -12.90 -16.35
C LYS A 180 -3.74 -13.31 -15.22
N ALA A 181 -2.43 -13.29 -15.43
CA ALA A 181 -1.45 -13.57 -14.39
C ALA A 181 -1.66 -12.68 -13.16
N VAL A 182 -1.83 -11.37 -13.38
CA VAL A 182 -2.11 -10.42 -12.30
C VAL A 182 -3.45 -10.69 -11.63
N ILE A 183 -4.50 -10.93 -12.41
CA ILE A 183 -5.86 -11.18 -11.89
C ILE A 183 -5.88 -12.44 -11.02
N GLU A 184 -5.34 -13.55 -11.51
CA GLU A 184 -5.34 -14.82 -10.78
C GLU A 184 -4.39 -14.79 -9.58
N GLY A 185 -3.25 -14.10 -9.70
CA GLY A 185 -2.35 -13.82 -8.59
C GLY A 185 -3.03 -13.04 -7.46
N LEU A 186 -3.61 -11.88 -7.77
CA LEU A 186 -4.26 -11.03 -6.77
C LEU A 186 -5.42 -11.75 -6.07
N LYS A 187 -6.21 -12.56 -6.78
CA LYS A 187 -7.30 -13.34 -6.17
C LYS A 187 -6.84 -14.28 -5.04
N ARG A 188 -5.58 -14.72 -5.06
CA ARG A 188 -5.01 -15.60 -4.03
C ARG A 188 -4.37 -14.83 -2.89
N VAL A 189 -3.99 -13.57 -3.11
CA VAL A 189 -3.50 -12.70 -2.04
C VAL A 189 -4.66 -12.28 -1.13
N PRO A 190 -4.52 -12.33 0.21
CA PRO A 190 -5.53 -11.85 1.14
C PRO A 190 -5.94 -10.39 0.87
N LYS A 191 -7.25 -10.13 0.84
CA LYS A 191 -7.78 -8.78 0.66
C LYS A 191 -7.34 -7.87 1.81
N GLY A 192 -7.13 -6.59 1.49
CA GLY A 192 -6.64 -5.58 2.44
C GLY A 192 -5.11 -5.56 2.59
N SER A 193 -4.39 -6.47 1.91
CA SER A 193 -2.93 -6.55 1.95
C SER A 193 -2.23 -5.51 1.07
N SER A 194 -0.95 -5.27 1.37
CA SER A 194 -0.04 -4.52 0.51
C SER A 194 0.61 -5.49 -0.47
N VAL A 195 0.62 -5.17 -1.75
CA VAL A 195 1.15 -6.06 -2.79
C VAL A 195 2.14 -5.30 -3.65
N GLU A 196 3.37 -5.78 -3.71
CA GLU A 196 4.39 -5.31 -4.65
C GLU A 196 4.35 -6.19 -5.90
N LEU A 197 3.84 -5.63 -6.99
CA LEU A 197 3.66 -6.33 -8.26
C LEU A 197 4.91 -6.19 -9.12
N PHE A 198 5.56 -7.32 -9.42
CA PHE A 198 6.70 -7.46 -10.30
C PHE A 198 6.26 -8.02 -11.66
N SER A 199 6.52 -7.27 -12.72
CA SER A 199 6.25 -7.70 -14.10
C SER A 199 7.20 -7.00 -15.07
N ASP A 200 7.55 -7.66 -16.17
CA ASP A 200 8.28 -7.04 -17.28
C ASP A 200 7.32 -6.38 -18.31
N SER A 201 6.03 -6.70 -18.25
CA SER A 201 5.00 -6.19 -19.14
C SER A 201 4.78 -4.69 -18.94
N THR A 202 5.28 -3.93 -19.92
CA THR A 202 4.99 -2.50 -19.99
C THR A 202 3.50 -2.21 -20.19
N TYR A 203 2.75 -3.15 -20.78
CA TYR A 203 1.32 -3.01 -21.01
C TYR A 203 0.54 -3.06 -19.70
N VAL A 204 0.83 -4.04 -18.84
CA VAL A 204 0.25 -4.18 -17.50
C VAL A 204 0.63 -2.98 -16.63
N LEU A 205 1.94 -2.69 -16.50
CA LEU A 205 2.42 -1.66 -15.59
C LEU A 205 1.92 -0.25 -15.96
N LYS A 206 1.95 0.13 -17.25
CA LYS A 206 1.41 1.42 -17.70
C LYS A 206 -0.12 1.46 -17.62
N GLY A 207 -0.79 0.33 -17.89
CA GLY A 207 -2.23 0.24 -17.77
C GLY A 207 -2.73 0.49 -16.36
N LEU A 208 -2.15 -0.20 -15.38
CA LEU A 208 -2.47 -0.05 -13.95
C LEU A 208 -2.09 1.34 -13.40
N SER A 209 -0.88 1.81 -13.69
CA SER A 209 -0.39 3.07 -13.10
C SER A 209 -0.96 4.34 -13.76
N LYS A 210 -1.23 4.31 -15.07
CA LYS A 210 -1.57 5.53 -15.85
C LYS A 210 -2.91 5.44 -16.56
N TRP A 211 -3.17 4.39 -17.31
CA TRP A 211 -4.28 4.41 -18.28
C TRP A 211 -5.65 4.12 -17.66
N ILE A 212 -5.72 3.26 -16.65
CA ILE A 212 -7.00 2.81 -16.05
C ILE A 212 -7.83 3.99 -15.52
N LYS A 213 -7.19 5.01 -14.93
CA LYS A 213 -7.84 6.24 -14.43
C LYS A 213 -8.54 7.01 -15.56
N THR A 214 -7.86 7.16 -16.70
CA THR A 214 -8.40 7.85 -17.88
C THR A 214 -9.48 7.02 -18.58
N TRP A 215 -9.30 5.70 -18.66
CA TRP A 215 -10.30 4.82 -19.28
C TRP A 215 -11.59 4.78 -18.48
N LYS A 216 -11.52 4.73 -17.13
CA LYS A 216 -12.71 4.78 -16.27
C LYS A 216 -13.51 6.07 -16.47
N SER A 217 -12.85 7.22 -16.46
CA SER A 217 -13.51 8.52 -16.65
C SER A 217 -14.14 8.67 -18.04
N ASN A 218 -13.57 8.03 -19.06
CA ASN A 218 -14.08 8.06 -20.44
C ASN A 218 -14.99 6.85 -20.79
N GLY A 219 -15.51 6.12 -19.80
CA GLY A 219 -16.45 5.01 -20.03
C GLY A 219 -15.83 3.80 -20.76
N TRP A 220 -14.55 3.54 -20.51
CA TRP A 220 -13.74 2.47 -21.09
C TRP A 220 -13.61 2.55 -22.62
N LYS A 221 -13.42 3.79 -23.12
CA LYS A 221 -13.21 4.08 -24.54
C LYS A 221 -11.86 4.76 -24.79
N THR A 222 -11.32 4.54 -25.99
CA THR A 222 -10.13 5.23 -26.50
C THR A 222 -10.49 6.61 -27.05
N ALA A 223 -9.48 7.42 -27.40
CA ALA A 223 -9.69 8.72 -28.05
C ALA A 223 -10.50 8.63 -29.36
N SER A 224 -10.42 7.49 -30.07
CA SER A 224 -11.22 7.22 -31.27
C SER A 224 -12.63 6.69 -30.98
N LYS A 225 -13.10 6.80 -29.72
CA LYS A 225 -14.42 6.36 -29.22
C LYS A 225 -14.69 4.86 -29.33
N LYS A 226 -13.68 4.05 -29.67
CA LYS A 226 -13.76 2.58 -29.65
C LYS A 226 -13.55 2.06 -28.23
N ASN A 227 -14.02 0.85 -27.94
CA ASN A 227 -13.72 0.20 -26.66
C ASN A 227 -12.20 0.00 -26.52
N VAL A 228 -11.70 0.11 -25.29
CA VAL A 228 -10.31 -0.24 -24.97
C VAL A 228 -10.09 -1.74 -25.23
N ALA A 229 -8.92 -2.10 -25.74
CA ALA A 229 -8.55 -3.51 -25.92
C ALA A 229 -8.51 -4.23 -24.56
N ASN A 230 -8.95 -5.49 -24.51
CA ASN A 230 -9.03 -6.29 -23.28
C ASN A 230 -9.86 -5.63 -22.16
N LYS A 231 -10.89 -4.86 -22.54
CA LYS A 231 -11.78 -4.15 -21.61
C LYS A 231 -12.38 -5.08 -20.55
N ASP A 232 -12.72 -6.30 -20.92
CA ASP A 232 -13.22 -7.35 -20.03
C ASP A 232 -12.25 -7.61 -18.86
N LEU A 233 -10.97 -7.87 -19.16
CA LEU A 233 -9.95 -8.14 -18.15
C LEU A 233 -9.61 -6.88 -17.34
N TRP A 234 -9.53 -5.72 -17.99
CA TRP A 234 -9.26 -4.47 -17.29
C TRP A 234 -10.38 -4.08 -16.31
N GLN A 235 -11.64 -4.28 -16.68
CA GLN A 235 -12.78 -4.03 -15.78
C GLN A 235 -12.81 -4.99 -14.60
N HIS A 236 -12.37 -6.23 -14.80
CA HIS A 236 -12.22 -7.20 -13.72
C HIS A 236 -11.08 -6.78 -12.79
N LEU A 237 -9.91 -6.47 -13.36
CA LEU A 237 -8.73 -6.05 -12.61
C LEU A 237 -9.02 -4.77 -11.81
N ASP A 238 -9.71 -3.78 -12.39
CA ASP A 238 -10.11 -2.55 -11.70
C ASP A 238 -10.93 -2.78 -10.43
N LYS A 239 -11.80 -3.79 -10.43
CA LYS A 239 -12.58 -4.17 -9.24
C LYS A 239 -11.75 -4.89 -8.19
N LEU A 240 -10.74 -5.65 -8.62
CA LEU A 240 -9.87 -6.39 -7.71
C LEU A 240 -8.89 -5.45 -7.02
N ILE A 241 -8.26 -4.54 -7.78
CA ILE A 241 -7.19 -3.69 -7.25
C ILE A 241 -7.67 -2.71 -6.16
N SER A 242 -8.98 -2.43 -6.05
CA SER A 242 -9.50 -1.59 -4.96
C SER A 242 -9.38 -2.25 -3.58
N ASP A 243 -9.22 -3.57 -3.53
CA ASP A 243 -9.09 -4.34 -2.28
C ASP A 243 -7.64 -4.39 -1.78
N TYR A 244 -6.68 -3.79 -2.49
CA TYR A 244 -5.24 -3.92 -2.18
C TYR A 244 -4.53 -2.57 -2.21
N LYS A 245 -3.44 -2.45 -1.45
CA LYS A 245 -2.45 -1.38 -1.63
C LYS A 245 -1.37 -1.86 -2.60
N LEU A 246 -1.44 -1.42 -3.86
CA LEU A 246 -0.50 -1.86 -4.91
C LEU A 246 0.69 -0.92 -5.08
N GLU A 247 1.88 -1.52 -5.10
CA GLU A 247 3.15 -0.93 -5.53
C GLU A 247 3.62 -1.68 -6.79
N PHE A 248 4.27 -0.99 -7.71
CA PHE A 248 4.64 -1.55 -9.01
C PHE A 248 6.15 -1.53 -9.19
N GLN A 249 6.73 -2.69 -9.49
CA GLN A 249 8.14 -2.83 -9.81
C GLN A 249 8.29 -3.39 -11.23
N LYS A 250 9.06 -2.67 -12.05
CA LYS A 250 9.39 -3.15 -13.38
C LYS A 250 10.66 -3.99 -13.32
N VAL A 251 10.55 -5.26 -13.68
CA VAL A 251 11.70 -6.14 -13.88
C VAL A 251 12.14 -6.13 -15.34
N LYS A 252 13.40 -6.50 -15.59
CA LYS A 252 13.94 -6.60 -16.95
C LYS A 252 13.51 -7.94 -17.55
N GLY A 253 13.01 -7.93 -18.78
CA GLY A 253 12.77 -9.16 -19.54
C GLY A 253 14.09 -9.90 -19.80
N HIS A 254 14.17 -11.15 -19.34
CA HIS A 254 15.23 -12.12 -19.58
C HIS A 254 16.67 -11.71 -19.21
N SER A 255 16.92 -11.45 -17.92
CA SER A 255 18.04 -12.00 -17.14
C SER A 255 18.23 -11.22 -15.84
N GLY A 256 18.27 -11.95 -14.72
CA GLY A 256 18.79 -11.44 -13.44
C GLY A 256 17.82 -11.39 -12.27
N ASP A 257 16.54 -11.77 -12.44
CA ASP A 257 15.59 -11.96 -11.35
C ASP A 257 15.05 -13.40 -11.41
N GLU A 258 15.41 -14.20 -10.40
CA GLU A 258 15.09 -15.63 -10.31
C GLU A 258 13.58 -15.89 -10.35
N TYR A 259 12.79 -15.05 -9.67
CA TYR A 259 11.34 -15.21 -9.56
C TYR A 259 10.65 -14.82 -10.88
N ASN A 260 11.16 -13.80 -11.58
CA ASN A 260 10.66 -13.47 -12.91
C ASN A 260 10.96 -14.58 -13.94
N GLU A 261 12.17 -15.15 -13.90
CA GLU A 261 12.54 -16.28 -14.77
C GLU A 261 11.69 -17.53 -14.46
N LYS A 262 11.33 -17.71 -13.19
CA LYS A 262 10.46 -18.80 -12.74
C LYS A 262 9.04 -18.66 -13.31
N VAL A 263 8.41 -17.48 -13.20
CA VAL A 263 7.06 -17.28 -13.77
C VAL A 263 7.04 -17.34 -15.30
N ASP A 264 8.09 -16.87 -15.99
CA ASP A 264 8.24 -17.02 -17.45
C ASP A 264 8.26 -18.51 -17.87
N SER A 265 9.06 -19.31 -17.16
CA SER A 265 9.15 -20.76 -17.39
C SER A 265 7.82 -21.46 -17.15
N LEU A 266 7.09 -21.09 -16.08
CA LEU A 266 5.77 -21.62 -15.77
C LEU A 266 4.75 -21.27 -16.86
N ALA A 267 4.68 -20.00 -17.27
CA ALA A 267 3.76 -19.56 -18.32
C ALA A 267 4.02 -20.29 -19.64
N LYS A 268 5.29 -20.47 -20.03
CA LYS A 268 5.68 -21.22 -21.24
C LYS A 268 5.37 -22.71 -21.16
N LYS A 269 5.40 -23.31 -19.97
CA LYS A 269 5.03 -24.73 -19.78
C LYS A 269 3.53 -24.95 -19.98
N GLU A 270 2.69 -24.01 -19.55
CA GLU A 270 1.24 -24.12 -19.72
C GLU A 270 0.78 -24.05 -21.18
N ILE A 271 1.56 -23.40 -22.06
CA ILE A 271 1.30 -23.40 -23.52
C ILE A 271 1.41 -24.82 -24.10
N LYS A 272 2.24 -25.68 -23.51
CA LYS A 272 2.60 -27.00 -24.06
C LYS A 272 1.82 -28.18 -23.47
N LYS A 273 0.82 -27.93 -22.62
CA LYS A 273 -0.02 -29.00 -22.07
C LYS A 273 -1.10 -29.35 -23.10
N ASP A 274 -0.81 -30.38 -23.89
CA ASP A 274 -1.80 -31.17 -24.65
C ASP A 274 -2.57 -32.13 -23.72
#